data_AF-A0A6J1Y462-F1
#
_entry.id   AF-A0A6J1Y462-F1
#
_cell.length_a   1.000
_cell.length_b   1.000
_cell.length_c   1.000
_cell.angle_alpha   90.00
_cell.angle_beta   90.00
_cell.angle_gamma   90.00
#
_symmetry.space_group_name_H-M   'P 1'
#
loop_
_entity.id
_entity.type
_entity.pdbx_description
1 polymer ?
#
loop_
_entity_poly.entity_id
_entity_poly.type
_entity_poly.pdbx_seq_one_letter_code
_entity_poly.pdbx_strand_id
1 'polypeptide(L)'
;MTINYAIGRNSTEGRAHTMCIEGTQGCENPKPSVTELVVLEHGLYAGDPVSKVLLQPLTGRTHQLRVHCSALSHPVVGDLTYGQASGREDQPFRMMLHAFYLRIPTHTECVEACTPDPFVPTLDACWSPHTLVRSLDQLVQVLRAAPDPEPAEGSPGPCSTPTPSTRPPETEAQRASCLQWLSEWTLEPDN
;
A
#
# COMPACT_ATOMS: atom_id res chain seq x y z
N MET A 1 1.72 9.92 13.51
CA MET A 1 1.47 8.89 14.53
C MET A 1 2.08 7.63 13.98
N THR A 2 2.96 6.98 14.73
CA THR A 2 3.64 5.77 14.29
C THR A 2 2.86 4.54 14.74
N ILE A 3 2.61 3.62 13.82
CA ILE A 3 2.02 2.30 14.09
C ILE A 3 3.11 1.25 13.90
N ASN A 4 3.43 0.51 14.94
CA ASN A 4 4.59 -0.38 14.99
C ASN A 4 4.27 -1.83 15.42
N TYR A 5 3.00 -2.24 15.36
CA TYR A 5 2.61 -3.62 15.64
C TYR A 5 3.28 -4.58 14.65
N ALA A 6 3.96 -5.61 15.15
CA ALA A 6 4.50 -6.62 14.24
C ALA A 6 3.36 -7.39 13.55
N ILE A 7 3.52 -7.72 12.26
CA ILE A 7 2.51 -8.40 11.45
C ILE A 7 2.99 -9.81 11.10
N GLY A 8 2.17 -10.81 11.48
CA GLY A 8 2.38 -12.22 11.19
C GLY A 8 1.31 -12.81 10.27
N ARG A 9 1.45 -14.09 9.94
CA ARG A 9 0.41 -14.85 9.24
C ARG A 9 -0.59 -15.41 10.24
N ASN A 10 -1.86 -15.42 9.86
CA ASN A 10 -2.89 -16.06 10.65
C ASN A 10 -2.99 -17.54 10.28
N SER A 11 -2.78 -18.45 11.24
CA SER A 11 -2.92 -19.90 11.08
C SER A 11 -4.23 -20.46 11.65
N THR A 12 -5.10 -19.59 12.20
CA THR A 12 -6.39 -20.01 12.74
C THR A 12 -7.32 -20.48 11.62
N GLU A 13 -7.71 -21.76 11.64
CA GLU A 13 -8.70 -22.31 10.71
C GLU A 13 -10.05 -21.57 10.83
N GLY A 14 -10.66 -21.26 9.69
CA GLY A 14 -11.99 -20.61 9.64
C GLY A 14 -12.02 -19.09 9.75
N ARG A 15 -10.87 -18.41 9.93
CA ARG A 15 -10.79 -16.95 9.79
C ARG A 15 -10.46 -16.54 8.36
N ALA A 16 -11.18 -15.54 7.85
CA ALA A 16 -11.04 -15.07 6.47
C ALA A 16 -9.75 -14.26 6.19
N HIS A 17 -9.14 -13.66 7.22
CA HIS A 17 -7.99 -12.77 7.04
C HIS A 17 -6.63 -13.48 7.17
N THR A 18 -5.81 -13.37 6.13
CA THR A 18 -4.47 -14.00 5.98
C THR A 18 -3.41 -13.44 6.94
N MET A 19 -3.53 -12.17 7.33
CA MET A 19 -2.53 -11.45 8.13
C MET A 19 -3.13 -11.03 9.47
N CYS A 20 -2.30 -10.92 10.50
CA CYS A 20 -2.75 -10.51 11.83
C CYS A 20 -1.62 -9.82 12.61
N ILE A 21 -1.98 -9.06 13.65
CA ILE A 21 -1.00 -8.40 14.52
C ILE A 21 -0.48 -9.35 15.59
N GLU A 22 0.73 -9.10 16.08
CA GLU A 22 1.29 -9.82 17.22
C GLU A 22 0.32 -9.82 18.42
N GLY A 23 0.30 -10.92 19.17
CA GLY A 23 -0.60 -11.11 20.31
C GLY A 23 -2.02 -11.57 19.95
N THR A 24 -2.41 -11.58 18.66
CA THR A 24 -3.66 -12.24 18.25
C THR A 24 -3.52 -13.76 18.24
N GLN A 25 -4.61 -14.46 18.55
CA GLN A 25 -4.65 -15.93 18.54
C GLN A 25 -4.35 -16.45 17.12
N GLY A 26 -3.40 -17.39 17.02
CA GLY A 26 -2.95 -17.97 15.75
C GLY A 26 -2.04 -17.06 14.90
N CYS A 27 -1.46 -16.01 15.50
CA CYS A 27 -0.44 -15.20 14.82
C CYS A 27 0.92 -15.92 14.82
N GLU A 28 1.39 -16.29 13.64
CA GLU A 28 2.66 -16.95 13.43
C GLU A 28 3.68 -16.06 12.73
N ASN A 29 4.95 -16.17 13.18
CA ASN A 29 6.11 -15.48 12.60
C ASN A 29 5.89 -13.97 12.39
N PRO A 30 5.54 -13.20 13.45
CA PRO A 30 5.34 -11.77 13.34
C PRO A 30 6.66 -11.09 12.94
N LYS A 31 6.58 -10.20 11.95
CA LYS A 31 7.72 -9.42 11.47
C LYS A 31 7.55 -7.95 11.80
N PRO A 32 8.64 -7.22 12.16
CA PRO A 32 8.58 -5.79 12.40
C PRO A 32 7.91 -5.07 11.24
N SER A 33 6.90 -4.26 11.57
CA SER A 33 6.10 -3.53 10.59
C SER A 33 5.89 -2.11 11.10
N VAL A 34 6.20 -1.11 10.28
CA VAL A 34 6.14 0.29 10.68
C VAL A 34 5.38 1.10 9.64
N THR A 35 4.39 1.86 10.08
CA THR A 35 3.58 2.76 9.25
C THR A 35 3.43 4.10 9.94
N GLU A 36 3.77 5.17 9.24
CA GLU A 36 3.46 6.53 9.67
C GLU A 36 2.07 6.92 9.18
N LEU A 37 1.21 7.34 10.10
CA LEU A 37 -0.15 7.80 9.85
C LEU A 37 -0.27 9.29 10.13
N VAL A 38 -0.84 9.99 9.15
CA VAL A 38 -1.06 11.43 9.18
C VAL A 38 -2.52 11.71 8.83
N VAL A 39 -3.32 12.11 9.81
CA VAL A 39 -4.69 12.58 9.56
C VAL A 39 -4.69 13.87 8.74
N LEU A 40 -5.46 13.88 7.66
CA LEU A 40 -5.66 15.00 6.74
C LEU A 40 -6.98 15.71 7.05
N GLU A 41 -8.08 14.97 7.07
CA GLU A 41 -9.44 15.51 7.21
C GLU A 41 -10.32 14.57 8.03
N HIS A 42 -11.28 15.14 8.76
CA HIS A 42 -12.42 14.42 9.31
C HIS A 42 -13.67 14.74 8.49
N GLY A 43 -14.52 13.74 8.30
CA GLY A 43 -15.72 13.85 7.50
C GLY A 43 -16.69 12.71 7.74
N LEU A 44 -17.72 12.68 6.90
CA LEU A 44 -18.66 11.57 6.84
C LEU A 44 -18.50 10.84 5.50
N TYR A 45 -18.61 9.51 5.51
CA TYR A 45 -18.75 8.68 4.33
C TYR A 45 -20.08 7.96 4.38
N ALA A 46 -20.99 8.24 3.43
CA ALA A 46 -22.35 7.69 3.42
C ALA A 46 -23.12 7.88 4.75
N GLY A 47 -22.80 8.93 5.51
CA GLY A 47 -23.39 9.25 6.81
C GLY A 47 -22.59 8.74 8.02
N ASP A 48 -21.62 7.87 7.84
CA ASP A 48 -20.79 7.33 8.92
C ASP A 48 -19.51 8.16 9.14
N PRO A 49 -19.06 8.35 10.39
CA PRO A 49 -17.85 9.12 10.68
C PRO A 49 -16.59 8.42 10.19
N VAL A 50 -15.78 9.12 9.39
CA VAL A 50 -14.52 8.60 8.87
C VAL A 50 -13.41 9.65 8.90
N SER A 51 -12.17 9.20 8.75
CA SER A 51 -11.00 10.07 8.65
C SER A 51 -10.26 9.80 7.35
N LYS A 52 -9.96 10.86 6.60
CA LYS A 52 -9.05 10.79 5.48
C LYS A 52 -7.63 10.93 6.00
N VAL A 53 -6.78 9.95 5.68
CA VAL A 53 -5.43 9.84 6.23
C VAL A 53 -4.41 9.62 5.11
N LEU A 54 -3.22 10.18 5.28
CA LEU A 54 -2.04 9.82 4.52
C LEU A 54 -1.27 8.75 5.31
N LEU A 55 -0.96 7.65 4.63
CA LEU A 55 -0.22 6.52 5.20
C LEU A 55 1.11 6.38 4.46
N GLN A 56 2.21 6.36 5.23
CA GLN A 56 3.54 6.11 4.72
C GLN A 56 4.10 4.81 5.34
N PRO A 57 4.04 3.68 4.62
CA PRO A 57 4.64 2.44 5.09
C PRO A 57 6.18 2.54 5.00
N LEU A 58 6.87 2.33 6.12
CA LEU A 58 8.35 2.21 6.16
C LEU A 58 8.82 0.77 5.97
N THR A 59 7.89 -0.18 6.00
CA THR A 59 8.08 -1.61 5.72
C THR A 59 7.04 -2.09 4.72
N GLY A 60 7.29 -3.20 4.02
CA GLY A 60 6.41 -3.73 2.97
C GLY A 60 5.74 -5.06 3.32
N ARG A 61 5.01 -5.17 4.44
CA ARG A 61 4.27 -6.40 4.74
C ARG A 61 2.99 -6.52 3.91
N THR A 62 2.59 -7.77 3.63
CA THR A 62 1.31 -8.07 2.97
C THR A 62 0.17 -7.47 3.78
N HIS A 63 -0.71 -6.71 3.11
CA HIS A 63 -1.85 -6.01 3.72
C HIS A 63 -1.50 -5.08 4.89
N GLN A 64 -0.25 -4.62 5.01
CA GLN A 64 0.23 -3.88 6.18
C GLN A 64 -0.67 -2.73 6.60
N LEU A 65 -1.01 -1.85 5.66
CA LEU A 65 -1.84 -0.67 5.92
C LEU A 65 -3.24 -1.05 6.42
N ARG A 66 -3.85 -2.07 5.79
CA ARG A 66 -5.19 -2.57 6.12
C ARG A 66 -5.24 -3.16 7.52
N VAL A 67 -4.25 -4.02 7.83
CA VAL A 67 -4.11 -4.66 9.15
C VAL A 67 -3.86 -3.61 10.24
N HIS A 68 -2.94 -2.66 10.01
CA HIS A 68 -2.64 -1.60 10.97
C HIS A 68 -3.84 -0.68 11.23
N CYS A 69 -4.57 -0.28 10.18
CA CYS A 69 -5.78 0.52 10.33
C CYS A 69 -6.86 -0.22 11.13
N SER A 70 -7.09 -1.50 10.82
CA SER A 70 -8.02 -2.36 11.58
C SER A 70 -7.58 -2.56 13.04
N ALA A 71 -6.28 -2.74 13.30
CA ALA A 71 -5.72 -2.86 14.65
C ALA A 71 -5.94 -1.61 15.52
N LEU A 72 -5.98 -0.43 14.90
CA LEU A 72 -6.32 0.83 15.59
C LEU A 72 -7.83 1.02 15.80
N SER A 73 -8.67 0.03 15.48
CA SER A 73 -10.13 0.15 15.42
C SER A 73 -10.62 1.19 14.40
N HIS A 74 -9.80 1.50 13.39
CA HIS A 74 -10.13 2.41 12.30
C HIS A 74 -9.87 1.71 10.95
N PRO A 75 -10.63 0.65 10.60
CA PRO A 75 -10.41 -0.08 9.35
C PRO A 75 -10.61 0.82 8.12
N VAL A 76 -10.04 0.38 7.00
CA VAL A 76 -10.25 1.04 5.71
C VAL A 76 -11.69 0.80 5.27
N VAL A 77 -12.39 1.87 4.89
CA VAL A 77 -13.75 1.81 4.34
C VAL A 77 -13.80 0.93 3.09
N GLY A 78 -14.73 0.00 3.04
CA GLY A 78 -14.89 -0.94 1.94
C GLY A 78 -13.92 -2.13 2.00
N ASP A 79 -13.25 -2.36 3.13
CA ASP A 79 -12.35 -3.50 3.31
C ASP A 79 -13.12 -4.75 3.78
N LEU A 80 -13.48 -5.60 2.81
CA LEU A 80 -14.22 -6.84 3.06
C LEU A 80 -13.46 -7.89 3.92
N THR A 81 -12.15 -7.73 4.12
CA THR A 81 -11.31 -8.70 4.83
C THR A 81 -10.96 -8.28 6.25
N TYR A 82 -10.58 -7.01 6.43
CA TYR A 82 -10.12 -6.46 7.72
C TYR A 82 -11.08 -5.44 8.33
N GLY A 83 -12.20 -5.16 7.67
CA GLY A 83 -13.28 -4.33 8.18
C GLY A 83 -14.01 -4.95 9.38
N GLN A 84 -14.83 -4.15 10.05
CA GLN A 84 -15.60 -4.63 11.20
C GLN A 84 -16.79 -5.48 10.74
N ALA A 85 -17.14 -6.53 11.49
CA ALA A 85 -18.34 -7.34 11.21
C ALA A 85 -19.65 -6.55 11.36
N SER A 86 -19.64 -5.50 12.18
CA SER A 86 -20.74 -4.53 12.30
C SER A 86 -20.67 -3.42 11.24
N GLY A 87 -19.54 -3.32 10.54
CA GLY A 87 -19.33 -2.36 9.46
C GLY A 87 -20.09 -2.81 8.22
N ARG A 88 -20.65 -1.85 7.51
CA ARG A 88 -21.34 -2.06 6.23
C ARG A 88 -20.33 -2.00 5.08
N GLU A 89 -19.25 -2.77 5.18
CA GLU A 89 -18.08 -2.70 4.28
C GLU A 89 -18.39 -3.18 2.86
N ASP A 90 -19.54 -3.83 2.66
CA ASP A 90 -20.10 -4.22 1.38
C ASP A 90 -20.89 -3.10 0.67
N GLN A 91 -21.22 -2.01 1.37
CA GLN A 91 -21.97 -0.88 0.81
C GLN A 91 -21.12 0.09 -0.02
N PRO A 92 -19.89 0.46 0.37
CA PRO A 92 -19.00 1.25 -0.47
C PRO A 92 -18.73 0.53 -1.80
N PHE A 93 -18.71 1.28 -2.90
CA PHE A 93 -18.50 0.71 -4.24
C PHE A 93 -17.07 0.15 -4.47
N ARG A 94 -16.13 0.49 -3.59
CA ARG A 94 -14.73 0.02 -3.60
C ARG A 94 -14.12 0.15 -2.21
N MET A 95 -12.94 -0.46 -2.05
CA MET A 95 -12.05 -0.18 -0.91
C MET A 95 -11.38 1.20 -1.07
N MET A 96 -11.40 2.00 -0.01
CA MET A 96 -10.86 3.36 0.08
C MET A 96 -9.37 3.37 0.45
N LEU A 97 -8.57 2.63 -0.34
CA LEU A 97 -7.12 2.63 -0.28
C LEU A 97 -6.55 2.96 -1.65
N HIS A 98 -5.65 3.94 -1.72
CA HIS A 98 -5.07 4.43 -2.96
C HIS A 98 -3.55 4.63 -2.83
N ALA A 99 -2.80 4.14 -3.80
CA ALA A 99 -1.36 4.33 -3.87
C ALA A 99 -1.07 5.72 -4.46
N PHE A 100 -0.93 6.71 -3.59
CA PHE A 100 -0.91 8.12 -3.97
C PHE A 100 0.46 8.60 -4.48
N TYR A 101 1.54 8.23 -3.79
CA TYR A 101 2.90 8.68 -4.06
C TYR A 101 3.87 7.50 -4.15
N LEU A 102 4.78 7.53 -5.12
CA LEU A 102 5.81 6.54 -5.35
C LEU A 102 7.11 7.22 -5.73
N ARG A 103 8.21 6.83 -5.09
CA ARG A 103 9.57 7.24 -5.46
C ARG A 103 10.47 6.02 -5.49
N ILE A 104 11.14 5.80 -6.62
CA ILE A 104 12.07 4.70 -6.85
C ILE A 104 13.39 5.30 -7.33
N PRO A 105 14.37 5.51 -6.43
CA PRO A 105 15.69 5.94 -6.82
C PRO A 105 16.42 4.76 -7.47
N THR A 106 16.55 4.77 -8.80
CA THR A 106 17.36 3.78 -9.53
C THR A 106 18.77 4.32 -9.77
N HIS A 107 19.68 3.47 -10.25
CA HIS A 107 21.04 3.91 -10.59
C HIS A 107 21.09 4.92 -11.74
N THR A 108 20.11 4.90 -12.64
CA THR A 108 20.09 5.73 -13.85
C THR A 108 19.21 6.95 -13.70
N GLU A 109 18.08 6.82 -13.01
CA GLU A 109 17.13 7.90 -12.81
C GLU A 109 16.29 7.71 -11.53
N CYS A 110 15.76 8.81 -11.00
CA CYS A 110 14.77 8.74 -9.93
C CYS A 110 13.37 8.74 -10.56
N VAL A 111 12.68 7.60 -10.48
CA VAL A 111 11.28 7.50 -10.92
C VAL A 111 10.39 8.01 -9.79
N GLU A 112 9.80 9.18 -9.97
CA GLU A 112 8.88 9.80 -9.02
C GLU A 112 7.50 9.98 -9.65
N ALA A 113 6.46 9.53 -8.96
CA ALA A 113 5.08 9.67 -9.40
C ALA A 113 4.17 10.09 -8.24
N CYS A 114 3.30 11.05 -8.50
CA CYS A 114 2.23 11.48 -7.60
C CYS A 114 0.93 11.49 -8.39
N THR A 115 -0.01 10.64 -8.01
CA THR A 115 -1.28 10.48 -8.71
C THR A 115 -2.31 11.49 -8.19
N PRO A 116 -3.36 11.82 -8.97
CA PRO A 116 -4.48 12.59 -8.46
C PRO A 116 -5.14 11.91 -7.25
N ASP A 117 -5.71 12.71 -6.36
CA ASP A 117 -6.45 12.22 -5.20
C ASP A 117 -7.87 11.78 -5.63
N PRO A 118 -8.21 10.47 -5.52
CA PRO A 118 -9.54 9.99 -5.86
C PRO A 118 -10.58 10.26 -4.76
N PHE A 119 -10.16 10.60 -3.54
CA PHE A 119 -11.04 10.74 -2.37
C PHE A 119 -11.46 12.19 -2.17
N VAL A 120 -12.12 12.74 -3.20
CA VAL A 120 -12.62 14.11 -3.22
C VAL A 120 -14.14 14.14 -3.46
N PRO A 121 -14.88 15.11 -2.89
CA PRO A 121 -16.35 15.16 -3.03
C PRO A 121 -16.84 15.27 -4.48
N THR A 122 -15.99 15.80 -5.37
CA THR A 122 -16.30 15.94 -6.81
C THR A 122 -16.29 14.61 -7.55
N LEU A 123 -15.57 13.60 -7.05
CA LEU A 123 -15.49 12.26 -7.63
C LEU A 123 -16.39 11.26 -6.89
N ASP A 124 -16.55 11.44 -5.58
CA ASP A 124 -17.43 10.61 -4.76
C ASP A 124 -18.28 11.49 -3.82
N ALA A 125 -19.56 11.62 -4.14
CA ALA A 125 -20.52 12.42 -3.37
C ALA A 125 -20.84 11.81 -1.99
N CYS A 126 -20.50 10.54 -1.74
CA CYS A 126 -20.65 9.93 -0.42
C CYS A 126 -19.63 10.50 0.57
N TRP A 127 -18.51 11.06 0.10
CA TRP A 127 -17.50 11.70 0.94
C TRP A 127 -17.84 13.17 1.21
N SER A 128 -18.06 13.50 2.47
CA SER A 128 -18.38 14.85 2.94
C SER A 128 -17.38 15.29 4.02
N PRO A 129 -16.26 15.96 3.66
CA PRO A 129 -15.31 16.52 4.61
C PRO A 129 -15.92 17.69 5.39
N HIS A 130 -15.65 17.78 6.69
CA HIS A 130 -16.10 18.90 7.53
C HIS A 130 -14.98 19.59 8.29
N THR A 131 -13.85 18.92 8.53
CA THR A 131 -12.71 19.49 9.27
C THR A 131 -11.40 19.14 8.61
N LEU A 132 -10.71 20.16 8.11
CA LEU A 132 -9.33 20.03 7.62
C LEU A 132 -8.36 20.09 8.81
N VAL A 133 -7.55 19.04 8.98
CA VAL A 133 -6.53 18.92 10.02
C VAL A 133 -5.16 19.26 9.45
N ARG A 134 -4.82 18.74 8.26
CA ARG A 134 -3.56 19.00 7.56
C ARG A 134 -3.76 19.09 6.05
N SER A 135 -3.01 19.99 5.41
CA SER A 135 -2.99 20.13 3.96
C SER A 135 -2.22 18.98 3.30
N LEU A 136 -2.86 18.30 2.33
CA LEU A 136 -2.22 17.27 1.53
C LEU A 136 -1.03 17.84 0.73
N ASP A 137 -1.20 19.03 0.11
CA ASP A 137 -0.16 19.66 -0.71
C ASP A 137 1.13 19.93 0.07
N GLN A 138 1.00 20.41 1.31
CA GLN A 138 2.15 20.64 2.19
C GLN A 138 2.88 19.33 2.51
N LEU A 139 2.13 18.25 2.75
CA LEU A 139 2.72 16.94 3.03
C LEU A 139 3.40 16.34 1.81
N VAL A 140 2.85 16.55 0.60
CA VAL A 140 3.52 16.14 -0.64
C VAL A 140 4.85 16.88 -0.79
N GLN A 141 4.88 18.19 -0.55
CA GLN A 141 6.13 18.96 -0.61
C GLN A 141 7.18 18.42 0.39
N VAL A 142 6.76 18.06 1.60
CA VAL A 142 7.63 17.42 2.60
C VAL A 142 8.13 16.06 2.11
N LEU A 143 7.28 15.22 1.52
CA LEU A 143 7.67 13.92 0.97
C LEU A 143 8.70 14.05 -0.16
N ARG A 144 8.54 15.04 -1.04
CA ARG A 144 9.49 15.30 -2.14
C ARG A 144 10.84 15.80 -1.63
N ALA A 145 10.84 16.65 -0.60
CA ALA A 145 12.04 17.18 0.01
C ALA A 145 12.76 16.18 0.94
N ALA A 146 12.08 15.12 1.38
CA ALA A 146 12.66 14.13 2.27
C ALA A 146 13.78 13.34 1.56
N PRO A 147 14.93 13.11 2.22
CA PRO A 147 16.00 12.29 1.67
C PRO A 147 15.50 10.85 1.43
N ASP A 148 16.16 10.14 0.52
CA ASP A 148 15.90 8.71 0.35
C ASP A 148 16.27 7.95 1.63
N PRO A 149 15.48 6.93 2.00
CA PRO A 149 15.83 6.10 3.15
C PRO A 149 17.18 5.44 2.88
N GLU A 150 18.09 5.54 3.83
CA GLU A 150 19.35 4.81 3.79
C GLU A 150 19.06 3.31 3.57
N PRO A 151 19.80 2.64 2.68
CA PRO A 151 19.68 1.20 2.55
C PRO A 151 19.91 0.57 3.92
N ALA A 152 18.95 -0.21 4.41
CA ALA A 152 19.00 -0.79 5.74
C ALA A 152 20.37 -1.47 5.95
N GLU A 153 21.09 -1.11 7.03
CA GLU A 153 22.32 -1.80 7.39
C GLU A 153 22.02 -3.30 7.58
N GLY A 154 22.50 -4.14 6.66
CA GLY A 154 22.17 -5.56 6.59
C GLY A 154 21.37 -5.99 5.35
N SER A 155 20.92 -5.04 4.52
CA SER A 155 20.70 -5.33 3.10
C SER A 155 22.03 -5.80 2.51
N PRO A 156 22.07 -6.90 1.72
CA PRO A 156 23.28 -7.15 0.93
C PRO A 156 23.56 -5.85 0.17
N GLY A 157 24.82 -5.40 0.17
CA GLY A 157 25.26 -4.22 -0.57
C GLY A 157 24.75 -4.26 -2.02
N PRO A 158 24.81 -3.13 -2.76
CA PRO A 158 24.16 -2.95 -4.06
C PRO A 158 24.28 -4.23 -4.85
N CYS A 159 23.14 -4.95 -4.97
CA CYS A 159 23.04 -6.36 -5.35
C CYS A 159 24.40 -6.90 -5.77
N SER A 160 25.19 -7.44 -4.82
CA SER A 160 26.40 -8.18 -5.17
C SER A 160 25.99 -9.04 -6.34
N THR A 161 26.52 -8.75 -7.54
CA THR A 161 26.14 -9.38 -8.81
C THR A 161 25.76 -10.80 -8.48
N PRO A 162 24.48 -11.20 -8.64
CA PRO A 162 24.06 -12.52 -8.19
C PRO A 162 25.07 -13.46 -8.80
N THR A 163 25.84 -14.17 -7.96
CA THR A 163 26.74 -15.22 -8.42
C THR A 163 25.92 -15.99 -9.43
N PRO A 164 26.31 -16.02 -10.72
CA PRO A 164 25.39 -16.29 -11.81
C PRO A 164 24.67 -17.57 -11.43
N SER A 165 23.39 -17.41 -11.08
CA SER A 165 22.51 -18.53 -10.88
C SER A 165 22.68 -19.33 -12.14
N THR A 166 23.11 -20.58 -12.02
CA THR A 166 23.17 -21.58 -13.09
C THR A 166 21.74 -21.92 -13.54
N ARG A 167 20.91 -20.91 -13.76
CA ARG A 167 19.77 -21.03 -14.63
C ARG A 167 20.34 -21.31 -16.01
N PRO A 168 19.91 -22.39 -16.67
CA PRO A 168 20.32 -22.65 -18.03
C PRO A 168 20.03 -21.39 -18.87
N PRO A 169 20.90 -21.08 -19.85
CA PRO A 169 20.67 -19.95 -20.73
C PRO A 169 19.27 -20.06 -21.31
N GLU A 170 18.54 -18.94 -21.28
CA GLU A 170 17.22 -18.81 -21.85
C GLU A 170 17.21 -19.38 -23.27
N THR A 171 16.34 -20.36 -23.51
CA THR A 171 16.24 -20.99 -24.82
C THR A 171 15.65 -20.01 -25.83
N GLU A 172 15.99 -20.18 -27.10
CA GLU A 172 15.47 -19.35 -28.19
C GLU A 172 13.93 -19.35 -28.25
N ALA A 173 13.30 -20.46 -27.86
CA ALA A 173 11.85 -20.56 -27.72
C ALA A 173 11.27 -19.71 -26.57
N GLN A 174 11.96 -19.63 -25.42
CA GLN A 174 11.57 -18.77 -24.31
C GLN A 174 11.69 -17.29 -24.68
N ARG A 175 12.76 -16.92 -25.39
CA ARG A 175 12.93 -15.56 -25.94
C ARG A 175 11.84 -15.19 -26.92
N ALA A 176 11.53 -16.08 -27.87
CA ALA A 176 10.49 -15.84 -28.86
C ALA A 176 9.11 -15.66 -28.19
N SER A 177 8.80 -16.48 -27.19
CA SER A 177 7.56 -16.36 -26.42
C SER A 177 7.48 -15.05 -25.65
N CYS A 178 8.58 -14.62 -25.02
CA CYS A 178 8.65 -13.36 -24.30
C CYS A 178 8.47 -12.15 -25.24
N LEU A 179 9.12 -12.18 -26.42
CA LEU A 179 8.99 -11.13 -27.44
C LEU A 179 7.60 -11.09 -28.06
N GLN A 180 6.98 -12.24 -28.31
CA GLN A 180 5.60 -12.33 -28.77
C GLN A 180 4.66 -11.70 -27.74
N TRP A 181 4.84 -12.07 -26.47
CA TRP A 181 4.05 -11.51 -25.39
C TRP A 181 4.21 -9.99 -25.32
N LEU A 182 5.43 -9.45 -25.42
CA LEU A 182 5.64 -8.00 -25.44
C LEU A 182 5.01 -7.32 -26.67
N SER A 183 5.01 -7.97 -27.82
CA SER A 183 4.39 -7.44 -29.05
C SER A 183 2.86 -7.42 -29.00
N GLU A 184 2.24 -8.33 -28.25
CA GLU A 184 0.78 -8.33 -28.02
C GLU A 184 0.35 -7.16 -27.11
N TRP A 185 1.28 -6.59 -26.33
CA TRP A 185 1.03 -5.48 -25.41
C TRP A 185 1.48 -4.13 -25.94
N THR A 186 2.23 -4.08 -27.04
CA THR A 186 2.41 -2.84 -27.79
C THR A 186 1.09 -2.49 -28.46
N LEU A 187 0.32 -1.62 -27.79
CA LEU A 187 -0.83 -0.94 -28.39
C LEU A 187 -0.35 -0.28 -29.68
N GLU A 188 -0.84 -0.76 -30.83
CA GLU A 188 -0.79 0.00 -32.07
C GLU A 188 -1.44 1.36 -31.78
N PRO A 189 -0.79 2.50 -32.10
CA PRO A 189 -1.45 3.79 -31.96
C PRO A 189 -2.66 3.81 -32.89
N ASP A 190 -3.86 3.90 -32.31
CA ASP A 190 -5.11 4.07 -33.06
C ASP A 190 -4.94 5.19 -34.10
N ASN A 191 -5.12 4.84 -35.38
CA ASN A 191 -5.08 5.74 -36.53
C ASN A 191 -6.47 6.28 -36.87
#